data_AF-A0A943XXJ5-F1
#
_entry.id   AF-A0A943XXJ5-F1
#
_cell.length_a   1.000
_cell.length_b   1.000
_cell.length_c   1.000
_cell.angle_alpha   90.00
_cell.angle_beta   90.00
_cell.angle_gamma   90.00
#
_symmetry.space_group_name_H-M   'P 1'
#
loop_
_entity.id
_entity.type
_entity.pdbx_description
1 polymer ?
#
loop_
_entity_poly.entity_id
_entity_poly.type
_entity_poly.pdbx_seq_one_letter_code
_entity_poly.pdbx_strand_id
1 'polypeptide(L)'
;KSAEGKAVIKNMRRIGRSKNNTLALITQSVHDAENDDDTTGFGTIFAFYEKSEREDILKHVNLEVTESNLEWIDNMISGQCLYYDVYGNLNMISVHNIFEDIDMLLKPMKATVSSSLENKYAS
;
A
#
# COMPACT_ATOMS: atom_id res chain seq x y z
N LYS A 1 13.81 10.33 1.45
CA LYS A 1 14.28 9.14 0.68
C LYS A 1 15.76 9.31 0.31
N SER A 2 16.63 8.33 0.57
CA SER A 2 18.03 8.40 0.12
C SER A 2 18.13 8.14 -1.39
N ALA A 3 19.11 8.77 -2.06
CA ALA A 3 19.29 8.67 -3.50
C ALA A 3 19.61 7.24 -3.95
N GLU A 4 20.29 6.49 -3.08
CA GLU A 4 20.71 5.11 -3.27
C GLU A 4 19.50 4.16 -3.34
N GLY A 5 18.52 4.33 -2.44
CA GLY A 5 17.29 3.52 -2.44
C GLY A 5 16.47 3.68 -3.71
N LYS A 6 16.34 4.92 -4.21
CA LYS A 6 15.65 5.19 -5.49
C LYS A 6 16.37 4.54 -6.67
N ALA A 7 17.70 4.58 -6.69
CA ALA A 7 18.52 3.98 -7.75
C ALA A 7 18.38 2.44 -7.77
N VAL A 8 18.36 1.80 -6.61
CA VAL A 8 18.17 0.33 -6.49
C VAL A 8 16.79 -0.08 -7.01
N ILE A 9 15.73 0.62 -6.60
CA ILE A 9 14.36 0.32 -7.05
C ILE A 9 14.24 0.46 -8.57
N LYS A 10 14.77 1.54 -9.15
CA LYS A 10 14.77 1.79 -10.60
C LYS A 10 15.50 0.70 -11.37
N ASN A 11 16.65 0.25 -10.86
CA ASN A 11 17.38 -0.86 -11.46
C ASN A 11 16.59 -2.16 -11.39
N MET A 12 16.10 -2.55 -10.19
CA MET A 12 15.36 -3.81 -9.98
C MET A 12 14.11 -3.94 -10.86
N ARG A 13 13.39 -2.84 -11.10
CA ARG A 13 12.24 -2.81 -12.04
C ARG A 13 12.63 -3.21 -13.46
N ARG A 14 13.80 -2.77 -13.96
CA ARG A 14 14.25 -3.03 -15.33
C ARG A 14 14.77 -4.46 -15.53
N ILE A 15 15.44 -5.02 -14.52
CA ILE A 15 16.01 -6.38 -14.59
C ILE A 15 14.95 -7.48 -14.38
N GLY A 16 13.82 -7.16 -13.74
CA GLY A 16 12.77 -8.13 -13.40
C GLY A 16 12.31 -9.03 -14.54
N ARG A 17 11.90 -8.43 -15.67
CA ARG A 17 11.43 -9.18 -16.86
C ARG A 17 12.53 -10.06 -17.49
N SER A 18 13.77 -9.57 -17.50
CA SER A 18 14.91 -10.30 -18.07
C SER A 18 15.40 -11.47 -17.20
N LYS A 19 15.06 -11.47 -15.91
CA LYS A 19 15.48 -12.46 -14.92
C LYS A 19 14.34 -13.29 -14.34
N ASN A 20 13.14 -13.17 -14.90
CA ASN A 20 11.92 -13.82 -14.41
C ASN A 20 11.69 -13.57 -12.90
N ASN A 21 11.86 -12.32 -12.47
CA ASN A 21 11.73 -11.91 -11.07
C ASN A 21 10.47 -11.04 -10.88
N THR A 22 9.76 -11.26 -9.77
CA THR A 22 8.63 -10.46 -9.32
C THR A 22 9.07 -9.51 -8.21
N LEU A 23 8.89 -8.21 -8.42
CA LEU A 23 9.19 -7.19 -7.42
C LEU A 23 7.90 -6.78 -6.71
N ALA A 24 7.81 -7.03 -5.41
CA ALA A 24 6.79 -6.46 -4.53
C ALA A 24 7.39 -5.27 -3.79
N LEU A 25 6.78 -4.09 -3.94
CA LEU A 25 7.13 -2.90 -3.17
C LEU A 25 6.04 -2.67 -2.13
N ILE A 26 6.43 -2.59 -0.85
CA ILE A 26 5.55 -2.31 0.27
C ILE A 26 5.94 -0.96 0.82
N THR A 27 4.98 -0.04 0.87
CA THR A 27 5.17 1.34 1.31
C THR A 27 4.03 1.76 2.24
N GLN A 28 4.33 2.69 3.16
CA GLN A 28 3.35 3.28 4.07
C GLN A 28 2.67 4.52 3.49
N SER A 29 3.24 5.12 2.44
CA SER A 29 2.66 6.27 1.74
C SER A 29 2.56 6.00 0.25
N VAL A 30 1.48 6.46 -0.39
CA VAL A 30 1.34 6.39 -1.85
C VAL A 30 2.34 7.29 -2.59
N HIS A 31 2.71 8.44 -2.00
CA HIS A 31 3.76 9.30 -2.52
C HIS A 31 5.15 8.64 -2.48
N ASP A 32 5.29 7.57 -1.70
CA ASP A 32 6.51 6.80 -1.68
C ASP A 32 6.67 5.91 -2.93
N ALA A 33 5.54 5.50 -3.53
CA ALA A 33 5.48 4.78 -4.79
C ALA A 33 5.55 5.69 -6.03
N GLU A 34 5.08 6.94 -5.90
CA GLU A 34 5.20 7.97 -6.93
C GLU A 34 6.66 8.44 -7.07
N ASN A 35 7.26 8.21 -8.23
CA ASN A 35 8.37 9.02 -8.71
C ASN A 35 7.93 9.61 -10.05
N ASP A 36 8.31 10.87 -10.30
CA ASP A 36 7.83 11.81 -11.34
C ASP A 36 7.78 11.33 -12.81
N ASP A 37 8.08 10.07 -13.11
CA ASP A 37 8.17 9.48 -14.45
C ASP A 37 7.41 8.13 -14.60
N ASP A 38 6.78 7.65 -13.51
CA ASP A 38 6.55 6.20 -13.31
C ASP A 38 5.09 5.83 -12.98
N THR A 39 4.12 6.51 -13.60
CA THR A 39 2.67 6.19 -13.42
C THR A 39 2.26 4.81 -13.99
N THR A 40 3.15 4.07 -14.65
CA THR A 40 2.81 2.83 -15.38
C THR A 40 3.63 1.59 -15.00
N GLY A 41 4.40 1.63 -13.90
CA GLY A 41 5.44 0.62 -13.62
C GLY A 41 4.97 -0.69 -12.96
N PHE A 42 3.98 -0.61 -12.06
CA PHE A 42 3.47 -1.78 -11.35
C PHE A 42 2.15 -2.23 -11.96
N GLY A 43 2.14 -3.46 -12.48
CA GLY A 43 0.94 -4.03 -13.08
C GLY A 43 -0.10 -4.50 -12.06
N THR A 44 0.20 -4.50 -10.75
CA THR A 44 -0.75 -4.94 -9.74
C THR A 44 -0.57 -4.12 -8.48
N ILE A 45 -1.66 -3.60 -7.93
CA ILE A 45 -1.66 -2.73 -6.75
C ILE A 45 -2.61 -3.33 -5.71
N PHE A 46 -2.13 -3.38 -4.46
CA PHE A 46 -2.94 -3.62 -3.28
C PHE A 46 -2.89 -2.35 -2.44
N ALA A 47 -3.98 -1.57 -2.45
CA ALA A 47 -4.07 -0.33 -1.70
C ALA A 47 -4.97 -0.54 -0.47
N PHE A 48 -4.33 -0.58 0.70
CA PHE A 48 -5.04 -0.62 1.98
C PHE A 48 -5.47 0.78 2.38
N TYR A 49 -6.59 0.85 3.11
CA TYR A 49 -7.16 2.11 3.53
C TYR A 49 -6.25 2.85 4.53
N GLU A 50 -5.93 4.10 4.20
CA GLU A 50 -5.29 5.06 5.11
C GLU A 50 -6.08 6.37 5.07
N LYS A 51 -6.51 6.85 6.23
CA LYS A 51 -7.49 7.94 6.33
C LYS A 51 -6.95 9.25 5.78
N SER A 52 -5.66 9.52 6.00
CA SER A 52 -5.02 10.75 5.53
C SER A 52 -4.70 10.75 4.03
N GLU A 53 -4.66 9.59 3.39
CA GLU A 53 -4.24 9.43 1.98
C GLU A 53 -5.38 8.91 1.08
N ARG A 54 -6.63 8.95 1.55
CA ARG A 54 -7.79 8.35 0.84
C ARG A 54 -7.94 8.85 -0.60
N GLU A 55 -7.72 10.14 -0.86
CA GLU A 55 -7.80 10.71 -2.21
C GLU A 55 -6.63 10.27 -3.10
N ASP A 56 -5.45 10.15 -2.51
CA ASP A 56 -4.25 9.78 -3.24
C ASP A 56 -4.24 8.28 -3.57
N ILE A 57 -4.82 7.45 -2.70
CA ILE A 57 -5.15 6.05 -3.00
C ILE A 57 -6.03 5.96 -4.25
N LEU A 58 -7.11 6.75 -4.34
CA LEU A 58 -8.00 6.74 -5.51
C LEU A 58 -7.27 7.12 -6.80
N LYS A 59 -6.48 8.20 -6.76
CA LYS A 59 -5.66 8.63 -7.91
C LYS A 59 -4.67 7.55 -8.31
N HIS A 60 -4.05 6.87 -7.35
CA HIS A 60 -3.05 5.84 -7.58
C HIS A 60 -3.62 4.60 -8.27
N VAL A 61 -4.88 4.23 -7.98
CA VAL A 61 -5.59 3.13 -8.66
C VAL A 61 -6.39 3.58 -9.89
N ASN A 62 -6.14 4.81 -10.38
CA ASN A 62 -6.79 5.41 -11.54
C ASN A 62 -8.33 5.51 -11.41
N LEU A 63 -8.81 5.82 -10.20
CA LEU A 63 -10.23 6.09 -9.92
C LEU A 63 -10.43 7.60 -9.67
N GLU A 64 -11.50 8.17 -10.20
CA GLU A 64 -11.82 9.58 -9.97
C GLU A 64 -12.20 9.85 -8.50
N VAL A 65 -11.74 10.98 -7.97
CA VAL A 65 -12.10 11.45 -6.63
C VAL A 65 -13.51 12.04 -6.69
N THR A 66 -14.50 11.18 -6.52
CA THR A 66 -15.92 11.55 -6.38
C THR A 66 -16.41 11.21 -4.98
N GLU A 67 -17.47 11.87 -4.51
CA GLU A 67 -18.03 11.61 -3.18
C GLU A 67 -18.44 10.14 -3.01
N SER A 68 -19.06 9.56 -4.04
CA SER A 68 -19.46 8.14 -4.03
C SER A 68 -18.27 7.19 -3.89
N ASN A 69 -17.13 7.53 -4.51
CA ASN A 69 -15.93 6.71 -4.45
C ASN A 69 -15.21 6.85 -3.11
N LEU A 70 -15.23 8.06 -2.53
CA LEU A 70 -14.72 8.33 -1.18
C LEU A 70 -15.54 7.57 -0.13
N GLU A 71 -16.87 7.64 -0.22
CA GLU A 71 -17.76 6.85 0.64
C GLU A 71 -17.51 5.35 0.48
N TRP A 72 -17.26 4.86 -0.74
CA TRP A 72 -16.97 3.46 -0.98
C TRP A 72 -15.72 2.99 -0.25
N ILE A 73 -14.62 3.74 -0.33
CA ILE A 73 -13.36 3.38 0.35
C ILE A 73 -13.41 3.62 1.85
N ASP A 74 -14.16 4.62 2.34
CA ASP A 74 -14.34 4.90 3.76
C ASP A 74 -15.09 3.76 4.49
N ASN A 75 -15.86 2.96 3.74
CA ASN A 75 -16.54 1.77 4.26
C ASN A 75 -15.64 0.51 4.31
N MET A 76 -14.35 0.59 3.95
CA MET A 76 -13.44 -0.55 4.07
C MET A 76 -13.22 -0.94 5.53
N ILE A 77 -13.34 -2.25 5.81
CA ILE A 77 -12.97 -2.81 7.11
C ILE A 77 -11.50 -3.26 7.13
N SER A 78 -10.95 -3.45 8.32
CA SER A 78 -9.60 -4.00 8.49
C SER A 78 -9.46 -5.34 7.76
N GLY A 79 -8.40 -5.47 6.96
CA GLY A 79 -8.16 -6.63 6.11
C GLY A 79 -8.73 -6.52 4.69
N GLN A 80 -9.52 -5.47 4.39
CA GLN A 80 -9.89 -5.15 3.01
C GLN A 80 -8.89 -4.21 2.35
N CYS A 81 -8.78 -4.34 1.02
CA CYS A 81 -8.00 -3.43 0.19
C CYS A 81 -8.60 -3.32 -1.21
N LEU A 82 -8.24 -2.25 -1.91
CA LEU A 82 -8.46 -2.14 -3.33
C LEU A 82 -7.38 -2.93 -4.07
N TYR A 83 -7.84 -3.80 -4.95
CA TYR A 83 -7.03 -4.61 -5.83
C TYR A 83 -7.18 -4.10 -7.27
N TYR A 84 -6.10 -3.56 -7.81
CA TYR A 84 -5.98 -3.18 -9.21
C TYR A 84 -5.09 -4.19 -9.92
N ASP A 85 -5.61 -4.85 -10.96
CA ASP A 85 -4.89 -5.91 -11.68
C ASP A 85 -4.18 -5.41 -12.95
N VAL A 86 -3.43 -6.32 -13.60
CA VAL A 86 -2.66 -6.02 -14.83
C VAL A 86 -3.54 -5.70 -16.03
N TYR A 87 -4.83 -6.00 -15.94
CA TYR A 87 -5.82 -5.79 -17.00
C TYR A 87 -6.64 -4.51 -16.78
N GLY A 88 -6.41 -3.78 -15.69
CA GLY A 88 -7.15 -2.56 -15.34
C GLY A 88 -8.45 -2.80 -14.58
N ASN A 89 -8.69 -4.02 -14.08
CA ASN A 89 -9.83 -4.28 -13.22
C ASN A 89 -9.52 -3.79 -11.80
N LEU A 90 -10.48 -3.08 -11.21
CA LEU A 90 -10.41 -2.57 -9.85
C LEU A 90 -11.54 -3.18 -9.03
N ASN A 91 -11.19 -3.88 -7.95
CA ASN A 91 -12.16 -4.51 -7.06
C ASN A 91 -11.73 -4.34 -5.60
N MET A 92 -12.70 -4.27 -4.68
CA MET A 92 -12.42 -4.40 -3.26
C MET A 92 -12.37 -5.87 -2.89
N ILE A 93 -11.27 -6.31 -2.29
CA ILE A 93 -11.05 -7.70 -1.87
C ILE A 93 -10.79 -7.77 -0.37
N SER A 94 -11.12 -8.91 0.25
CA SER A 94 -10.80 -9.20 1.65
C SER A 94 -9.63 -10.16 1.74
N VAL A 95 -8.54 -9.72 2.37
CA VAL A 95 -7.33 -10.53 2.60
C VAL A 95 -7.48 -11.25 3.93
N HIS A 96 -7.49 -12.59 3.87
CA HIS A 96 -7.60 -13.44 5.04
C HIS A 96 -6.31 -14.20 5.27
N ASN A 97 -5.92 -14.35 6.53
CA ASN A 97 -4.85 -15.25 6.93
C ASN A 97 -5.40 -16.68 7.00
N ILE A 98 -4.72 -17.62 6.35
CA ILE A 98 -5.10 -19.04 6.31
C ILE A 98 -4.62 -19.79 7.57
N PHE A 99 -3.63 -19.24 8.28
CA PHE A 99 -3.00 -19.87 9.44
C PHE A 99 -3.48 -19.24 10.75
N GLU A 100 -4.31 -19.97 11.49
CA GLU A 100 -4.86 -19.53 12.79
C GLU A 100 -3.76 -19.24 13.82
N ASP A 101 -2.67 -20.02 13.82
CA ASP A 101 -1.54 -19.83 14.75
C ASP A 101 -0.82 -18.48 14.57
N ILE A 102 -0.79 -17.99 13.33
CA ILE A 102 -0.17 -16.71 12.98
C ILE A 102 -1.12 -15.54 13.32
N ASP A 103 -2.44 -15.78 13.33
CA ASP A 103 -3.43 -14.74 13.64
C ASP A 103 -3.21 -14.12 15.02
N MET A 104 -2.84 -14.92 16.02
CA MET A 104 -2.50 -14.41 17.36
C MET A 104 -1.29 -13.46 17.35
N LEU A 105 -0.34 -13.66 16.44
CA LEU A 105 0.87 -12.83 16.30
C LEU A 105 0.62 -11.53 15.53
N LEU A 106 -0.39 -11.53 14.65
CA LEU A 106 -0.75 -10.38 13.81
C LEU A 106 -1.77 -9.45 14.47
N LYS A 107 -2.29 -9.80 15.65
CA LYS A 107 -3.15 -8.91 16.42
C LYS A 107 -2.40 -7.62 16.75
N PRO A 108 -3.01 -6.44 16.52
CA PRO A 108 -2.36 -5.18 16.84
C PRO A 108 -1.93 -5.18 18.31
N MET A 109 -0.65 -4.90 18.56
CA MET A 109 -0.15 -4.74 19.93
C MET A 109 -1.03 -3.69 20.61
N LYS A 110 -1.65 -4.05 21.75
CA LYS A 110 -2.31 -3.06 22.60
C LYS A 110 -1.29 -1.97 22.89
N ALA A 111 -1.64 -0.71 22.63
CA ALA A 111 -0.77 0.43 22.89
C ALA A 111 -0.18 0.29 24.30
N THR A 112 1.13 0.04 24.37
CA THR A 112 1.79 -0.05 25.67
C THR A 112 2.15 1.36 26.12
N VAL A 113 2.22 1.54 27.43
CA VAL A 113 2.62 2.81 28.03
C VAL A 113 3.98 3.28 27.47
N SER A 114 4.85 2.34 27.08
CA SER A 114 6.13 2.61 26.41
C SER A 114 5.96 3.25 25.02
N SER A 115 5.05 2.74 24.19
CA SER A 115 4.77 3.29 22.84
C SER A 115 4.23 4.72 22.90
N SER A 116 3.41 5.03 23.91
CA SER A 116 2.93 6.39 24.15
C SER A 116 4.00 7.34 24.69
N LEU A 117 4.99 6.80 25.41
CA LEU A 117 6.12 7.59 25.94
C LEU A 117 7.13 7.90 24.83
N GLU A 118 7.47 6.93 23.97
CA GLU A 118 8.35 7.15 22.82
C GLU A 118 7.80 8.23 21.87
N ASN A 119 6.51 8.19 21.54
CA ASN A 119 5.88 9.23 20.73
C ASN A 119 5.85 10.62 21.39
N LYS A 120 5.91 10.69 22.73
CA LYS A 120 5.91 11.96 23.48
C LYS A 120 7.29 12.63 23.52
N TYR A 121 8.37 11.85 23.41
CA TYR A 121 9.75 12.36 23.43
C TYR A 121 10.39 12.43 22.04
N ALA A 122 9.69 11.98 20.99
CA ALA A 122 10.12 12.07 19.60
C ALA A 122 9.64 13.35 18.87
N SER A 123 9.04 14.31 19.59
CA SER A 123 8.71 15.66 19.08
C SER A 123 9.77 16.69 19.47
#